data_AF-A0A1G0FGA7-F1
#
_entry.id   AF-A0A1G0FGA7-F1
#
_cell.length_a   1.000
_cell.length_b   1.000
_cell.length_c   1.000
_cell.angle_alpha   90.00
_cell.angle_beta   90.00
_cell.angle_gamma   90.00
#
_symmetry.space_group_name_H-M   'P 1'
#
loop_
_entity.id
_entity.type
_entity.pdbx_description
1 polymer ?
#
loop_
_entity_poly.entity_id
_entity_poly.type
_entity_poly.pdbx_seq_one_letter_code
_entity_poly.pdbx_strand_id
1 'polypeptide(L)'
;MMLSLEFYMPSPHRAFIEFLKQSKIEKLVKLNPSKDLKSAFGEVISTIHLFRSAHLRVVETYIYKPARREGVKGLILGSGNTPASHFLGRRLLSTAEYGKRNGNVGSSQEPPPTSLRSSL
;
A
#
# COMPACT_ATOMS: atom_id res chain seq x y z
N MET A 1 3.12 11.99 -6.24
CA MET A 1 1.67 12.06 -5.92
C MET A 1 1.38 11.59 -4.48
N MET A 2 1.96 12.24 -3.49
CA MET A 2 1.61 12.10 -2.06
C MET A 2 1.37 13.50 -1.50
N LEU A 3 2.17 14.46 -1.98
CA LEU A 3 2.04 15.90 -1.79
C LEU A 3 0.63 16.47 -2.01
N SER A 4 -0.17 15.94 -2.94
CA SER A 4 -1.53 16.48 -3.20
C SER A 4 -2.55 16.09 -2.14
N LEU A 5 -2.47 14.89 -1.57
CA LEU A 5 -3.41 14.42 -0.55
C LEU A 5 -3.12 15.03 0.82
N GLU A 6 -1.87 15.41 1.07
CA GLU A 6 -1.47 16.07 2.31
C GLU A 6 -2.22 17.39 2.51
N PHE A 7 -2.50 18.16 1.45
CA PHE A 7 -3.30 19.39 1.56
C PHE A 7 -4.73 19.19 2.06
N TYR A 8 -5.31 18.00 1.85
CA TYR A 8 -6.65 17.67 2.31
C TYR A 8 -6.67 17.21 3.78
N MET A 9 -5.52 17.04 4.42
CA MET A 9 -5.44 16.67 5.83
C MET A 9 -5.51 17.90 6.74
N PRO A 10 -6.22 17.82 7.87
CA PRO A 10 -6.18 18.85 8.92
C PRO A 10 -4.74 19.18 9.34
N SER A 11 -4.50 20.44 9.69
CA SER A 11 -3.16 20.92 10.06
C SER A 11 -2.44 20.05 11.10
N PRO A 12 -3.12 19.61 12.19
CA PRO A 12 -2.48 18.73 13.19
C PRO A 12 -2.00 17.39 12.61
N HIS A 13 -2.75 16.80 11.67
CA HIS A 13 -2.39 15.53 11.05
C HIS A 13 -1.17 15.68 10.13
N ARG A 14 -1.11 16.78 9.37
CA ARG A 14 0.06 17.10 8.53
C ARG A 14 1.32 17.26 9.39
N ALA A 15 1.23 18.06 10.46
CA ALA A 15 2.35 18.28 11.37
C ALA A 15 2.84 16.95 11.99
N PHE A 16 1.92 16.08 12.39
CA PHE A 16 2.26 14.76 12.93
C PHE A 16 2.96 13.87 11.90
N ILE A 17 2.51 13.86 10.65
CA ILE A 17 3.16 13.08 9.57
C ILE A 17 4.57 13.61 9.29
N GLU A 18 4.76 14.93 9.24
CA GLU A 18 6.09 15.52 9.07
C GLU A 18 7.04 15.16 10.23
N PHE A 19 6.53 15.14 11.46
CA PHE A 19 7.29 14.65 12.61
C PHE A 19 7.69 13.17 12.43
N LEU A 20 6.75 12.30 12.02
CA LEU A 20 7.02 10.89 11.80
C LEU A 20 8.00 10.62 10.64
N LYS A 21 8.05 11.47 9.61
CA LYS A 21 9.03 11.37 8.50
C LYS A 21 10.48 11.47 9.00
N GLN A 22 10.72 12.07 10.16
CA GLN A 22 12.04 12.19 10.79
C GLN A 22 12.42 10.96 11.64
N SER A 23 11.52 9.99 11.76
CA SER A 23 11.71 8.79 12.57
C SER A 23 12.93 7.97 12.13
N LYS A 24 13.67 7.45 13.12
CA LYS A 24 14.83 6.56 12.93
C LYS A 24 14.53 5.10 13.21
N ILE A 25 13.25 4.71 13.37
CA ILE A 25 12.83 3.35 13.76
C ILE A 25 13.48 2.28 12.85
N GLU A 26 13.47 2.48 11.52
CA GLU A 26 14.09 1.52 10.59
C GLU A 26 15.57 1.30 10.90
N LYS A 27 16.32 2.38 11.14
CA LYS A 27 17.75 2.30 11.46
C LYS A 27 17.97 1.59 12.80
N LEU A 28 17.14 1.89 13.80
CA LEU A 28 17.20 1.26 15.11
C LEU A 28 16.94 -0.25 15.02
N VAL A 29 15.91 -0.67 14.29
CA VAL A 29 15.59 -2.09 14.10
C VAL A 29 16.71 -2.83 13.36
N LYS A 30 17.30 -2.22 12.31
CA LYS A 30 18.39 -2.84 11.55
C LYS A 30 19.65 -3.07 12.38
N LEU A 31 20.04 -2.08 13.19
CA LEU A 31 21.24 -2.15 14.02
C LEU A 31 21.05 -3.01 15.28
N ASN A 32 19.80 -3.27 15.68
CA ASN A 32 19.52 -4.06 16.86
C ASN A 32 19.73 -5.58 16.58
N PRO A 33 20.39 -6.32 17.48
CA PRO A 33 20.57 -7.77 17.32
C PRO A 33 19.30 -8.59 17.62
N SER A 34 18.31 -8.01 18.31
CA SER A 34 17.08 -8.70 18.70
C SER A 34 16.30 -9.22 17.50
N LYS A 35 16.07 -10.53 17.47
CA LYS A 35 15.22 -11.19 16.47
C LYS A 35 13.75 -10.83 16.67
N ASP A 36 13.30 -10.73 17.91
CA ASP A 36 11.91 -10.40 18.25
C ASP A 36 11.55 -9.00 17.75
N LEU A 37 12.45 -8.03 17.92
CA LEU A 37 12.25 -6.67 17.40
C LEU A 37 12.15 -6.66 15.87
N LYS A 38 12.99 -7.44 15.19
CA LYS A 38 12.94 -7.57 13.73
C LYS A 38 11.66 -8.27 13.26
N SER A 39 11.21 -9.29 13.99
CA SER A 39 9.95 -9.99 13.73
C SER A 39 8.76 -9.04 13.88
N ALA A 40 8.66 -8.34 15.01
CA ALA A 40 7.57 -7.39 15.26
C ALA A 40 7.53 -6.27 14.21
N PHE A 41 8.69 -5.74 13.81
CA PHE A 41 8.76 -4.76 12.72
C PHE A 41 8.31 -5.36 11.38
N GLY A 42 8.72 -6.60 11.10
CA GLY A 42 8.28 -7.35 9.93
C GLY A 42 6.77 -7.58 9.90
N GLU A 43 6.16 -7.93 11.03
CA GLU A 43 4.71 -8.15 11.17
C GLU A 43 3.90 -6.88 10.86
N VAL A 44 4.39 -5.71 11.27
CA VAL A 44 3.77 -4.43 10.91
C VAL A 44 3.77 -4.23 9.39
N ILE A 45 4.90 -4.49 8.72
CA ILE A 45 4.99 -4.37 7.25
C ILE A 45 4.01 -5.34 6.58
N SER A 46 3.97 -6.59 7.05
CA SER A 46 3.05 -7.62 6.55
C SER A 46 1.59 -7.22 6.73
N THR A 47 1.23 -6.64 7.87
CA THR A 47 -0.11 -6.13 8.16
C THR A 47 -0.50 -5.01 7.20
N ILE A 48 0.41 -4.06 6.92
CA ILE A 48 0.18 -3.00 5.94
C ILE A 48 0.01 -3.57 4.53
N HIS A 49 0.79 -4.59 4.16
CA HIS A 49 0.67 -5.26 2.88
C HIS A 49 -0.70 -5.96 2.75
N LEU A 50 -1.13 -6.70 3.78
CA LEU A 50 -2.44 -7.36 3.83
C LEU A 50 -3.58 -6.35 3.68
N PHE A 51 -3.51 -5.24 4.42
CA PHE A 51 -4.48 -4.15 4.30
C PHE A 51 -4.57 -3.60 2.86
N ARG A 52 -3.42 -3.34 2.22
CA ARG A 52 -3.37 -2.83 0.84
C ARG A 52 -3.91 -3.84 -0.17
N SER A 53 -3.64 -5.12 0.02
CA SER A 53 -4.19 -6.20 -0.80
C SER A 53 -5.72 -6.32 -0.64
N ALA A 54 -6.23 -6.25 0.60
CA ALA A 54 -7.65 -6.23 0.87
C ALA A 54 -8.33 -5.01 0.23
N HIS A 55 -7.72 -3.83 0.30
CA HIS A 55 -8.26 -2.62 -0.31
C HIS A 55 -8.37 -2.73 -1.84
N LEU A 56 -7.39 -3.35 -2.52
CA LEU A 56 -7.51 -3.63 -3.96
C LEU A 56 -8.69 -4.55 -4.28
N ARG A 57 -8.98 -5.56 -3.44
CA ARG A 57 -10.16 -6.43 -3.60
C ARG A 57 -11.47 -5.67 -3.43
N VAL A 58 -11.52 -4.72 -2.49
CA VAL A 58 -12.67 -3.81 -2.32
C VAL A 58 -12.85 -2.97 -3.58
N VAL A 59 -11.80 -2.33 -4.09
CA VAL A 59 -11.85 -1.51 -5.30
C VAL A 59 -12.28 -2.33 -6.53
N GLU A 60 -11.76 -3.55 -6.68
CA GLU A 60 -12.20 -4.45 -7.75
C GLU A 60 -13.71 -4.75 -7.66
N THR A 61 -14.21 -4.98 -6.44
CA THR A 61 -15.60 -5.37 -6.19
C THR A 61 -16.58 -4.22 -6.35
N TYR A 62 -16.23 -3.02 -5.88
CA TYR A 62 -17.15 -1.89 -5.79
C TYR A 62 -16.95 -0.83 -6.88
N ILE A 63 -15.84 -0.86 -7.61
CA ILE A 63 -15.56 0.13 -8.67
C ILE A 63 -15.46 -0.58 -10.03
N TYR A 64 -14.51 -1.52 -10.18
CA TYR A 64 -14.23 -2.12 -11.49
C TYR A 64 -15.32 -3.09 -11.96
N LYS A 65 -15.84 -3.96 -11.10
CA LYS A 65 -16.93 -4.89 -11.48
C LYS A 65 -18.21 -4.13 -11.87
N PRO A 66 -18.72 -3.14 -11.12
CA PRO A 66 -19.89 -2.35 -11.53
C PRO A 66 -19.66 -1.58 -12.83
N ALA A 67 -18.54 -0.85 -12.95
CA ALA A 67 -18.23 -0.09 -14.17
C ALA A 67 -18.20 -0.97 -15.42
N ARG A 68 -17.63 -2.19 -15.33
CA ARG A 68 -17.65 -3.15 -16.44
C ARG A 68 -19.05 -3.66 -16.78
N ARG A 69 -19.90 -3.91 -15.77
CA ARG A 69 -21.30 -4.32 -15.99
C ARG A 69 -22.10 -3.23 -16.69
N GLU A 70 -21.81 -1.97 -16.40
CA GLU A 70 -22.42 -0.79 -17.05
C GLU A 70 -21.81 -0.46 -18.42
N GLY A 71 -20.85 -1.25 -18.90
CA GLY A 71 -20.25 -1.08 -20.23
C GLY A 71 -19.25 0.07 -20.32
N VAL A 72 -18.75 0.58 -19.20
CA VAL A 72 -17.67 1.58 -19.19
C VAL A 72 -16.41 0.97 -19.80
N LYS A 73 -15.97 1.54 -20.92
CA LYS A 73 -14.75 1.14 -21.64
C LYS A 73 -13.63 2.14 -21.37
N GLY A 74 -12.43 1.63 -21.09
CA GLY A 74 -11.23 2.46 -20.89
C GLY A 74 -10.80 2.60 -19.44
N LEU A 75 -10.10 3.70 -19.14
CA LEU A 75 -9.43 3.93 -17.86
C LEU A 75 -10.43 4.36 -16.78
N ILE A 76 -10.67 3.48 -15.81
CA ILE A 76 -11.53 3.81 -14.66
C ILE A 76 -10.71 4.64 -13.66
N LEU A 77 -11.09 5.90 -13.52
CA LEU A 77 -10.49 6.85 -12.59
C LEU A 77 -11.21 6.78 -11.23
N GLY A 78 -10.43 6.78 -10.15
CA GLY A 78 -10.96 7.02 -8.81
C GLY A 78 -11.25 8.50 -8.59
N SER A 79 -11.92 8.81 -7.48
CA SER A 79 -12.29 10.19 -7.09
C SER A 79 -11.10 11.15 -6.95
N GLY A 80 -9.90 10.62 -6.71
CA GLY A 80 -8.65 11.39 -6.75
C GLY A 80 -8.08 11.62 -8.15
N ASN A 81 -8.89 11.45 -9.20
CA ASN A 81 -8.53 11.55 -10.61
C ASN A 81 -7.32 10.69 -11.02
N THR A 82 -7.22 9.50 -10.43
CA THR A 82 -6.13 8.55 -10.68
C THR A 82 -6.67 7.18 -11.01
N PRO A 83 -6.02 6.40 -11.90
CA PRO A 83 -6.38 5.00 -12.06
C PRO A 83 -6.15 4.28 -10.74
N ALA A 84 -7.24 3.82 -10.12
CA ALA A 84 -7.20 3.28 -8.78
C ALA A 84 -6.29 2.05 -8.70
N SER A 85 -6.32 1.19 -9.73
CA SER A 85 -5.43 0.04 -9.89
C SER A 85 -3.95 0.44 -9.89
N HIS A 86 -3.57 1.46 -10.67
CA HIS A 86 -2.18 1.92 -10.76
C HIS A 86 -1.69 2.57 -9.46
N PHE A 87 -2.48 3.49 -8.88
CA PHE A 87 -2.10 4.18 -7.65
C PHE A 87 -1.98 3.21 -6.46
N LEU A 88 -2.98 2.35 -6.26
CA LEU A 88 -3.01 1.38 -5.16
C LEU A 88 -2.03 0.22 -5.39
N GLY A 89 -1.91 -0.26 -6.63
CA GLY A 89 -0.95 -1.30 -7.03
C GLY A 89 0.48 -0.87 -6.75
N ARG A 90 0.85 0.36 -7.11
CA ARG A 90 2.18 0.91 -6.81
C ARG A 90 2.48 0.95 -5.30
N ARG A 91 1.48 1.26 -4.47
CA ARG A 91 1.62 1.23 -3.01
C ARG A 91 1.78 -0.18 -2.47
N LEU A 92 1.03 -1.15 -2.99
CA LEU A 92 1.20 -2.56 -2.62
C LEU A 92 2.62 -3.04 -2.95
N LEU A 93 3.07 -2.85 -4.20
CA LEU A 93 4.41 -3.23 -4.65
C LEU A 93 5.51 -2.56 -3.82
N SER A 94 5.40 -1.26 -3.58
CA SER A 94 6.36 -0.55 -2.73
C SER A 94 6.44 -1.10 -1.31
N THR A 95 5.34 -1.63 -0.77
CA THR A 95 5.31 -2.30 0.54
C THR A 95 6.04 -3.63 0.50
N ALA A 96 5.76 -4.43 -0.53
CA ALA A 96 6.38 -5.74 -0.72
C ALA A 96 7.91 -5.59 -0.89
N GLU A 97 8.33 -4.65 -1.73
CA GLU A 97 9.76 -4.32 -1.92
C GLU A 97 10.40 -3.76 -0.64
N TYR A 98 9.64 -3.03 0.19
CA TYR A 98 10.13 -2.61 1.50
C TYR A 98 10.29 -3.81 2.45
N GLY A 99 9.34 -4.76 2.48
CA GLY A 99 9.44 -5.97 3.28
C GLY A 99 10.62 -6.86 2.90
N LYS A 100 10.81 -7.11 1.59
CA LYS A 100 11.95 -7.87 1.04
C LYS A 100 13.30 -7.29 1.48
N ARG A 101 13.47 -5.97 1.35
CA ARG A 101 14.71 -5.28 1.75
C ARG A 101 14.99 -5.32 3.24
N ASN A 102 13.97 -5.55 4.07
CA ASN A 102 14.08 -5.62 5.53
C ASN A 102 14.01 -7.06 6.07
N GLY A 103 14.15 -8.07 5.21
CA GLY A 103 14.33 -9.47 5.61
C GLY A 103 13.05 -10.19 6.05
N ASN A 104 11.86 -9.67 5.71
CA ASN A 104 10.61 -10.37 6.01
C ASN A 104 9.86 -10.74 4.73
N VAL A 105 9.94 -12.02 4.35
CA VAL A 105 8.96 -12.63 3.46
C VAL A 105 8.62 -14.02 3.97
N GLY A 106 7.56 -14.08 4.79
CA GLY A 106 6.73 -15.27 4.89
C GLY A 106 6.12 -15.53 3.51
N SER A 107 6.67 -16.54 2.83
CA SER A 107 6.23 -17.08 1.55
C SER A 107 4.92 -17.84 1.71
N SER A 108 3.79 -17.15 1.87
CA SER A 108 2.47 -17.77 1.78
C SER A 108 1.38 -16.70 1.70
N GLN A 109 1.12 -16.09 0.53
CA GLN A 109 -0.23 -15.60 0.18
C GLN A 109 -0.42 -15.57 -1.34
N GLU A 110 -1.61 -16.00 -1.77
CA GLU A 110 -2.05 -16.16 -3.16
C GLU A 110 -1.76 -14.97 -4.08
N PRO A 111 -1.53 -15.24 -5.38
CA PRO A 111 -1.27 -14.19 -6.35
C PRO A 111 -2.45 -13.20 -6.42
N PRO A 112 -2.17 -11.91 -6.66
CA PRO A 112 -3.22 -10.93 -6.88
C PRO A 112 -4.13 -11.37 -8.05
N PRO A 113 -5.43 -11.05 -8.00
CA PRO A 113 -6.39 -11.51 -9.00
C PRO A 113 -5.96 -11.10 -10.41
N THR A 114 -6.07 -12.05 -11.35
CA THR A 114 -5.57 -11.99 -12.73
C THR A 114 -6.03 -10.76 -13.52
N SER A 115 -7.15 -10.13 -13.13
CA SER A 115 -7.70 -8.93 -13.78
C SER A 115 -6.86 -7.66 -13.61
N LEU A 116 -5.89 -7.63 -12.68
CA LEU A 116 -5.03 -6.47 -12.43
C LEU A 116 -3.60 -6.62 -13.00
N ARG A 117 -3.27 -7.78 -13.59
CA ARG A 117 -1.95 -8.00 -14.22
C ARG A 117 -1.75 -7.20 -15.52
N SER A 118 -2.82 -6.90 -16.24
CA SER A 118 -2.75 -6.16 -17.51
C SER A 118 -2.58 -4.65 -17.34
N SER A 119 -2.37 -4.16 -16.11
CA SER A 119 -2.26 -2.73 -15.81
C SER A 119 -1.19 -2.39 -14.77
N LEU A 120 -0.31 -3.35 -14.47
CA LEU A 120 0.91 -3.16 -13.67
C LEU A 120 2.12 -3.01 -14.59
#